data_AF-A0A8T3YHX3-F1
#
_entry.id   AF-A0A8T3YHX3-F1
#
_cell.length_a   1.000
_cell.length_b   1.000
_cell.length_c   1.000
_cell.angle_alpha   90.00
_cell.angle_beta   90.00
_cell.angle_gamma   90.00
#
_symmetry.space_group_name_H-M   'P 1'
#
loop_
_entity.id
_entity.type
_entity.pdbx_description
1 polymer ?
#
loop_
_entity_poly.entity_id
_entity_poly.type
_entity_poly.pdbx_seq_one_letter_code
_entity_poly.pdbx_strand_id
1 'polypeptide(L)'
;LSKLTSSTIQVLGAEKALFRHLKGEGKAPKYGILFAHALVQQAPPEKRGKVARLIAAKLFLASKKDYFNSGDMGAALRQELDADVQRA
;
A
#
# COMPACT_ATOMS: atom_id res chain seq x y z
N LEU A 1 -11.54 6.30 3.78
CA LEU A 1 -10.19 6.04 3.21
C LEU A 1 -9.75 7.10 2.19
N SER A 2 -10.67 7.62 1.36
CA SER A 2 -10.38 8.59 0.28
C SER A 2 -9.64 9.89 0.67
N LYS A 3 -9.61 10.28 1.94
CA LYS A 3 -8.85 11.46 2.40
C LYS A 3 -7.38 11.15 2.74
N LEU A 4 -7.03 9.87 2.90
CA LEU A 4 -5.67 9.45 3.24
C LEU A 4 -4.77 9.52 2.00
N THR A 5 -3.47 9.74 2.23
CA THR A 5 -2.44 9.62 1.18
C THR A 5 -2.02 8.16 1.01
N SER A 6 -1.41 7.85 -0.14
CA SER A 6 -0.84 6.52 -0.40
C SER A 6 0.20 6.11 0.66
N SER A 7 1.05 7.04 1.11
CA SER A 7 2.04 6.77 2.16
C SER A 7 1.40 6.40 3.50
N THR A 8 0.29 7.02 3.87
CA THR A 8 -0.47 6.65 5.08
C THR A 8 -1.10 5.27 4.90
N ILE A 9 -1.70 4.98 3.74
CA ILE A 9 -2.30 3.68 3.45
C ILE A 9 -1.26 2.54 3.53
N GLN A 10 -0.03 2.79 3.07
CA GLN A 10 1.07 1.83 3.12
C GLN A 10 1.35 1.33 4.56
N VAL A 11 1.27 2.22 5.54
CA VAL A 11 1.66 1.95 6.94
C VAL A 11 0.48 1.91 7.91
N LEU A 12 -0.77 1.90 7.43
CA LEU A 12 -1.96 1.68 8.25
C LEU A 12 -1.81 0.40 9.07
N GLY A 13 -2.05 0.44 10.38
CA GLY A 13 -1.83 -0.67 11.31
C GLY A 13 -0.39 -0.82 11.83
N ALA A 14 0.55 0.01 11.39
CA ALA A 14 1.92 0.08 11.91
C ALA A 14 2.16 1.34 12.76
N GLU A 15 1.11 1.94 13.32
CA GLU A 15 1.14 3.23 14.00
C GLU A 15 2.15 3.25 15.15
N LYS A 16 2.20 2.19 15.97
CA LYS A 16 3.15 2.10 17.09
C LYS A 16 4.61 2.19 16.60
N ALA A 17 4.94 1.48 15.51
CA ALA A 17 6.28 1.51 14.93
C ALA A 17 6.58 2.84 14.23
N LEU A 18 5.57 3.41 13.57
CA LEU A 18 5.66 4.73 12.93
C LEU A 18 5.91 5.83 13.96
N PHE A 19 5.12 5.89 15.03
CA PHE A 19 5.28 6.88 16.09
C PHE A 19 6.62 6.76 16.80
N ARG A 20 7.11 5.54 17.02
CA ARG A 20 8.46 5.32 17.56
C ARG A 20 9.53 5.89 16.61
N HIS A 21 9.41 5.62 15.32
CA HIS A 21 10.33 6.18 14.31
C HIS A 21 10.27 7.73 14.25
N LEU A 22 9.08 8.32 14.33
CA LEU A 22 8.89 9.78 14.35
C LEU A 22 9.48 10.44 15.61
N LYS A 23 9.59 9.70 16.72
CA LYS A 23 10.30 10.11 17.93
C LYS A 23 11.82 9.94 17.85
N GLY A 24 12.34 9.56 16.68
CA GLY A 24 13.77 9.33 16.46
C GLY A 24 14.23 7.91 16.81
N GLU A 25 13.32 7.01 17.16
CA GLU A 25 13.66 5.67 17.62
C GLU A 25 13.39 4.60 16.55
N GLY A 26 14.46 3.92 16.12
CA GLY A 26 14.37 2.79 15.20
C GLY A 26 14.02 3.17 13.75
N LYS A 27 13.83 2.14 12.92
CA LYS A 27 13.61 2.29 11.47
C LYS A 27 12.12 2.50 11.15
N ALA A 28 11.85 3.26 10.08
CA ALA A 28 10.50 3.45 9.56
C ALA A 28 9.85 2.11 9.17
N PRO A 29 8.56 1.89 9.47
CA PRO A 29 7.84 0.71 9.00
C PRO A 29 7.69 0.75 7.47
N LYS A 30 7.98 -0.38 6.81
CA LYS A 30 7.85 -0.52 5.34
C LYS A 30 6.41 -0.79 4.89
N TYR A 31 5.60 -1.33 5.78
CA TYR A 31 4.21 -1.73 5.55
C TYR A 31 3.51 -1.90 6.89
N GLY A 32 2.19 -1.76 6.92
CA GLY A 32 1.33 -2.16 8.04
C GLY A 32 0.48 -3.36 7.67
N ILE A 33 -0.85 -3.23 7.68
CA ILE A 33 -1.81 -4.29 7.36
C ILE A 33 -1.61 -4.89 5.96
N LEU A 34 -1.03 -4.13 5.03
CA LEU A 34 -0.72 -4.60 3.67
C LEU A 34 0.25 -5.77 3.65
N PHE A 35 0.98 -6.03 4.74
CA PHE A 35 1.81 -7.23 4.86
C PHE A 35 0.99 -8.52 4.69
N ALA A 36 -0.27 -8.55 5.11
CA ALA A 36 -1.13 -9.73 4.98
C ALA A 36 -1.52 -10.04 3.52
N HIS A 37 -1.30 -9.11 2.58
CA HIS A 37 -1.66 -9.31 1.19
C HIS A 37 -0.75 -10.36 0.51
N ALA A 38 -1.36 -11.29 -0.25
CA ALA A 38 -0.65 -12.41 -0.86
C ALA A 38 0.57 -11.97 -1.70
N LEU A 39 0.42 -10.94 -2.55
CA LEU A 39 1.51 -10.38 -3.35
C LEU A 39 2.70 -9.88 -2.50
N VAL A 40 2.46 -9.38 -1.28
CA VAL A 40 3.53 -8.93 -0.38
C VAL A 40 4.20 -10.11 0.29
N GLN A 41 3.44 -11.13 0.70
CA GLN A 41 3.99 -12.34 1.32
C GLN A 41 4.87 -13.14 0.35
N GLN A 42 4.41 -13.28 -0.89
CA GLN A 42 5.09 -14.01 -1.96
C GLN A 42 6.33 -13.28 -2.48
N ALA A 43 6.39 -11.96 -2.34
CA ALA A 43 7.55 -11.18 -2.79
C ALA A 43 8.79 -11.44 -1.91
N PRO A 44 10.00 -11.43 -2.50
CA PRO A 44 11.26 -11.49 -1.75
C PRO A 44 11.33 -10.41 -0.67
N PRO A 45 11.92 -10.67 0.52
CA PRO A 45 11.94 -9.73 1.65
C PRO A 45 12.42 -8.31 1.31
N GLU A 46 13.36 -8.19 0.37
CA GLU A 46 13.90 -6.92 -0.12
C GLU A 46 12.88 -6.13 -0.94
N LYS A 47 12.06 -6.82 -1.73
CA LYS A 47 11.04 -6.23 -2.62
C LYS A 47 9.70 -5.98 -1.93
N ARG A 48 9.43 -6.58 -0.75
CA ARG A 48 8.15 -6.42 -0.02
C ARG A 48 7.74 -4.97 0.19
N GLY A 49 8.70 -4.10 0.51
CA GLY A 49 8.42 -2.67 0.69
C GLY A 49 8.01 -1.97 -0.60
N LYS A 50 8.60 -2.36 -1.74
CA LYS A 50 8.24 -1.85 -3.08
C LYS A 50 6.85 -2.32 -3.49
N VAL A 51 6.55 -3.59 -3.30
CA VAL A 51 5.23 -4.17 -3.59
C VAL A 51 4.14 -3.55 -2.72
N ALA A 52 4.37 -3.40 -1.41
CA ALA A 52 3.41 -2.73 -0.51
C ALA A 52 3.11 -1.29 -0.95
N ARG A 53 4.11 -0.57 -1.46
CA ARG A 53 3.94 0.80 -1.99
C ARG A 53 3.09 0.81 -3.26
N LEU A 54 3.30 -0.13 -4.19
CA LEU A 54 2.49 -0.27 -5.39
C LEU A 54 1.02 -0.54 -5.05
N ILE A 55 0.78 -1.48 -4.13
CA ILE A 55 -0.56 -1.80 -3.63
C ILE A 55 -1.21 -0.56 -3.00
N ALA A 56 -0.50 0.16 -2.14
CA ALA A 56 -1.02 1.37 -1.50
C ALA A 56 -1.39 2.46 -2.52
N ALA A 57 -0.62 2.62 -3.60
CA ALA A 57 -0.92 3.57 -4.66
C ALA A 57 -2.19 3.21 -5.43
N LYS A 58 -2.38 1.93 -5.78
CA LYS A 58 -3.61 1.48 -6.46
C LYS A 58 -4.82 1.56 -5.54
N LEU A 59 -4.67 1.21 -4.26
CA LEU A 59 -5.72 1.37 -3.24
C LEU A 59 -6.10 2.84 -3.02
N PHE A 60 -5.14 3.76 -3.07
CA PHE A 60 -5.41 5.19 -3.01
C PHE A 60 -6.31 5.65 -4.17
N LEU A 61 -5.98 5.25 -5.40
CA LEU A 61 -6.78 5.58 -6.59
C LEU A 61 -8.18 4.95 -6.52
N ALA A 62 -8.27 3.67 -6.15
CA ALA A 62 -9.54 2.97 -5.95
C ALA A 62 -10.39 3.69 -4.90
N SER A 63 -9.82 4.00 -3.74
CA SER A 63 -10.52 4.69 -2.63
C SER A 63 -11.04 6.07 -3.02
N LYS A 64 -10.27 6.81 -3.83
CA LYS A 64 -10.71 8.12 -4.36
C LYS A 64 -11.86 7.91 -5.32
N LYS A 65 -11.73 6.98 -6.25
CA LYS A 65 -12.76 6.72 -7.24
C LYS A 65 -14.05 6.26 -6.58
N ASP A 66 -14.04 5.24 -5.75
CA ASP A 66 -15.22 4.71 -5.06
C ASP A 66 -15.97 5.79 -4.25
N TYR A 67 -15.26 6.79 -3.74
CA TYR A 67 -15.87 7.89 -2.99
C TYR A 67 -16.41 9.02 -3.86
N PHE A 68 -15.72 9.38 -4.96
CA PHE A 68 -16.06 10.54 -5.77
C PHE A 68 -16.84 10.19 -7.06
N ASN A 69 -16.77 8.94 -7.54
CA ASN A 69 -17.34 8.47 -8.79
C ASN A 69 -17.99 7.10 -8.61
N SER A 70 -19.14 6.86 -9.24
CA SER A 70 -19.92 5.62 -9.10
C SER A 70 -19.57 4.50 -10.11
N GLY A 71 -18.39 4.54 -10.73
CA GLY A 71 -17.98 3.59 -11.78
C GLY A 71 -16.92 2.60 -11.34
N ASP A 72 -17.07 1.32 -11.70
CA ASP A 72 -16.08 0.27 -11.41
C ASP A 72 -14.77 0.49 -12.19
N MET A 73 -13.63 0.40 -11.52
CA MET A 73 -12.28 0.37 -12.12
C MET A 73 -11.41 -0.72 -11.48
N GLY A 74 -11.99 -1.60 -10.66
CA GLY A 74 -11.26 -2.61 -9.91
C GLY A 74 -10.48 -3.55 -10.82
N ALA A 75 -11.10 -3.99 -11.93
CA ALA A 75 -10.46 -4.86 -12.91
C ALA A 75 -9.22 -4.21 -13.57
N ALA A 76 -9.36 -2.96 -14.03
CA ALA A 76 -8.26 -2.23 -14.67
C ALA A 76 -7.11 -1.98 -13.68
N LEU A 77 -7.43 -1.49 -12.47
CA LEU A 77 -6.42 -1.22 -11.44
C LEU A 77 -5.70 -2.49 -10.98
N ARG A 78 -6.39 -3.63 -10.96
CA ARG A 78 -5.78 -4.93 -10.65
C ARG A 78 -4.82 -5.39 -11.73
N GLN A 79 -5.21 -5.30 -13.00
CA GLN A 79 -4.33 -5.63 -14.13
C GLN A 79 -3.05 -4.77 -14.12
N GLU A 80 -3.20 -3.47 -13.87
CA GLU A 80 -2.05 -2.59 -13.75
C GLU A 80 -1.15 -2.94 -12.56
N LEU A 81 -1.75 -3.28 -11.40
CA LEU A 81 -1.00 -3.70 -10.22
C LEU A 81 -0.16 -4.94 -10.53
N ASP A 82 -0.77 -5.95 -11.14
CA ASP A 82 -0.08 -7.21 -11.47
C ASP A 82 1.07 -6.95 -12.45
N ALA A 83 0.87 -6.09 -13.45
CA ALA A 83 1.93 -5.68 -14.38
C ALA A 83 3.07 -4.91 -13.68
N ASP A 84 2.74 -4.00 -12.77
CA ASP A 84 3.74 -3.21 -12.03
C ASP A 84 4.54 -4.08 -11.04
N VAL A 85 3.91 -5.10 -10.44
CA VAL A 85 4.60 -6.05 -9.55
C VAL A 85 5.55 -6.96 -10.33
N GLN A 86 5.18 -7.39 -11.54
CA GLN A 86 6.06 -8.18 -12.41
C GLN A 86 7.31 -7.39 -12.85
N ARG A 87 7.18 -6.08 -13.03
CA ARG A 87 8.30 -5.17 -13.36
C ARG A 87 9.21 -4.86 -12.15
N ALA A 88 8.76 -5.14 -10.93
CA ALA A 88 9.37 -4.65 -9.69
C ALA A 88 10.51 -5.50 -9.16
#